data_AF-A0A1G6W8P0-F1
#
_entry.id   AF-A0A1G6W8P0-F1
#
_cell.length_a   1.000
_cell.length_b   1.000
_cell.length_c   1.000
_cell.angle_alpha   90.00
_cell.angle_beta   90.00
_cell.angle_gamma   90.00
#
_symmetry.space_group_name_H-M   'P 1'
#
loop_
_entity.id
_entity.type
_entity.pdbx_description
1 polymer ?
#
loop_
_entity_poly.entity_id
_entity_poly.type
_entity_poly.pdbx_seq_one_letter_code
_entity_poly.pdbx_strand_id
1 'polypeptide(L)' 'MAYACSTCDAEFQSAAGVTQHVALHHNTCAECNEQFDETDQLRKHIHESH' A
#
# COMPACT_ATOMS: atom_id res chain seq x y z
N MET A 1 6.56 20.70 -2.82
CA MET A 1 5.33 19.91 -2.61
C MET A 1 5.76 18.46 -2.59
N ALA A 2 5.65 17.78 -1.45
CA ALA A 2 5.87 16.34 -1.37
C ALA A 2 4.57 15.62 -1.78
N TYR A 3 4.72 14.46 -2.41
CA TYR A 3 3.61 13.58 -2.74
C TYR A 3 3.57 12.50 -1.67
N ALA A 4 2.57 12.56 -0.79
CA ALA A 4 2.37 11.56 0.25
C ALA A 4 1.49 10.42 -0.29
N CYS A 5 1.79 9.20 0.13
CA CYS A 5 0.89 8.08 -0.06
C CYS A 5 -0.36 8.28 0.82
N SER A 6 -1.55 8.01 0.28
CA SER A 6 -2.80 8.11 1.05
C SER A 6 -3.03 6.94 2.00
N THR A 7 -2.23 5.87 1.87
CA THR A 7 -2.39 4.62 2.62
C THR A 7 -1.21 4.32 3.54
N CYS A 8 -0.13 5.13 3.53
CA CYS A 8 0.98 5.00 4.48
C CYS A 8 1.75 6.32 4.61
N ASP A 9 2.66 6.41 5.59
CA ASP A 9 3.49 7.59 5.84
C ASP A 9 4.65 7.78 4.85
N ALA A 10 4.63 7.10 3.69
CA ALA A 10 5.67 7.25 2.68
C ALA A 10 5.48 8.56 1.88
N GLU A 11 6.56 9.34 1.79
CA GLU A 11 6.62 10.59 1.04
C GLU A 11 7.57 10.49 -0.16
N PHE A 12 7.16 11.08 -1.28
CA PHE A 12 7.89 11.04 -2.54
C PHE A 12 8.08 12.44 -3.10
N GLN A 13 9.16 12.64 -3.86
CA GLN A 13 9.47 13.91 -4.51
C GLN A 13 8.70 14.10 -5.83
N SER A 14 7.96 13.09 -6.30
CA SER A 14 7.24 13.12 -7.57
C SER A 14 5.94 12.31 -7.54
N ALA A 15 4.96 12.72 -8.36
CA ALA A 15 3.71 11.99 -8.55
C ALA A 15 3.94 10.57 -9.08
N ALA A 16 4.90 10.40 -10.00
CA ALA A 16 5.27 9.09 -10.53
C ALA A 16 5.79 8.14 -9.44
N GLY A 17 6.53 8.66 -8.45
CA GLY A 17 7.00 7.89 -7.31
C GLY A 17 5.85 7.37 -6.44
N VAL A 18 4.89 8.25 -6.09
CA VAL A 18 3.67 7.83 -5.40
C VAL A 18 2.91 6.80 -6.23
N THR A 19 2.65 7.04 -7.51
CA THR A 19 1.85 6.14 -8.36
C THR A 19 2.46 4.74 -8.44
N GLN A 20 3.78 4.64 -8.63
CA GLN A 20 4.46 3.35 -8.63
C GLN A 20 4.40 2.68 -7.26
N HIS A 21 4.55 3.44 -6.18
CA HIS A 21 4.46 2.92 -4.82
C HIS A 21 3.07 2.38 -4.47
N VAL A 22 1.97 3.09 -4.81
CA VAL A 22 0.60 2.56 -4.60
C VAL A 22 0.31 1.31 -5.43
N ALA A 23 0.98 1.13 -6.57
CA ALA A 23 0.87 -0.13 -7.31
C ALA A 23 1.49 -1.32 -6.54
N LEU A 24 2.48 -1.10 -5.68
CA LEU A 24 3.07 -2.14 -4.83
C LEU A 24 2.16 -2.50 -3.63
N HIS A 25 1.33 -1.55 -3.18
CA HIS A 25 0.32 -1.78 -2.14
C HIS A 25 -0.77 -2.78 -2.55
N HIS A 26 -0.92 -3.12 -3.83
CA HIS A 26 -1.88 -4.17 -4.27
C HIS A 26 -1.67 -5.53 -3.60
N ASN A 27 -0.46 -5.78 -3.10
CA ASN A 27 -0.05 -7.04 -2.51
C ASN A 27 0.46 -6.85 -1.06
N THR A 28 0.30 -5.67 -0.46
CA THR A 28 0.82 -5.38 0.89
C THR A 28 -0.26 -4.71 1.73
N CYS A 29 -0.47 -5.18 2.95
CA CYS A 29 -1.41 -4.56 3.87
C CYS A 29 -0.89 -3.21 4.33
N ALA A 30 -1.69 -2.16 4.13
CA ALA A 30 -1.34 -0.80 4.51
C ALA A 30 -1.24 -0.62 6.03
N GLU A 31 -1.99 -1.39 6.81
CA GLU A 31 -2.06 -1.26 8.28
C GLU A 31 -0.89 -1.95 8.98
N CYS A 32 -0.51 -3.16 8.55
CA CYS A 32 0.52 -3.97 9.20
C CYS A 32 1.78 -4.22 8.35
N ASN A 33 1.81 -3.73 7.09
CA ASN A 33 2.87 -3.94 6.11
C ASN A 33 3.16 -5.43 5.79
N GLU A 34 2.21 -6.32 6.04
CA GLU A 34 2.31 -7.73 5.65
C GLU A 34 2.16 -7.87 4.13
N GLN A 35 3.02 -8.66 3.50
CA GLN A 35 3.02 -8.88 2.05
C GLN A 35 2.34 -10.21 1.71
N PHE A 36 1.54 -10.20 0.66
CA PHE A 36 0.72 -11.31 0.20
C PHE A 36 1.02 -11.60 -1.27
N ASP A 37 0.93 -12.86 -1.66
CA ASP A 37 1.14 -13.25 -3.06
C ASP A 37 -0.05 -12.89 -3.96
N GLU A 38 -1.25 -12.73 -3.38
CA GLU A 38 -2.49 -12.49 -4.09
C GLU A 38 -3.35 -11.40 -3.44
N THR A 39 -4.04 -10.62 -4.27
CA THR A 39 -4.94 -9.54 -3.82
C THR A 39 -6.11 -10.07 -2.97
N ASP A 40 -6.59 -11.29 -3.23
CA ASP A 40 -7.67 -11.90 -2.43
C ASP A 40 -7.20 -12.32 -1.03
N GLN A 41 -5.93 -12.70 -0.88
CA GLN A 41 -5.33 -12.95 0.43
C GLN A 41 -5.23 -11.66 1.23
N LEU A 42 -4.74 -10.58 0.60
CA LEU A 42 -4.72 -9.25 1.20
C LEU A 42 -6.12 -8.80 1.62
N ARG A 43 -7.14 -8.96 0.76
CA ARG A 43 -8.53 -8.58 1.10
C ARG A 43 -9.08 -9.35 2.29
N LYS A 44 -8.84 -10.67 2.34
CA LYS A 44 -9.23 -11.50 3.49
C LYS A 44 -8.48 -11.09 4.75
N HIS A 45 -7.17 -10.85 4.63
CA HIS A 45 -6.36 -10.38 5.75
C HIS A 45 -6.90 -9.08 6.32
N ILE A 46 -7.19 -8.08 5.47
CA ILE A 46 -7.79 -6.83 5.90
C ILE A 46 -9.11 -7.15 6.62
N HIS A 47 -10.02 -7.91 6.01
CA HIS A 47 -11.32 -8.19 6.63
C HIS A 47 -11.26 -8.92 7.98
N GLU A 48 -10.31 -9.84 8.16
CA GLU A 48 -10.22 -10.70 9.36
C GLU A 48 -9.27 -10.14 10.43
N SER A 49 -8.32 -9.27 10.06
CA SER A 49 -7.27 -8.77 10.94
C SER A 49 -7.39 -7.27 11.27
N HIS A 50 -8.16 -6.51 10.48
CA HIS A 50 -8.29 -5.04 10.56
C HIS A 50 -9.76 -4.56 10.39
#